data_AF-A0A6G1L8F5-F1
#
_entry.id   AF-A0A6G1L8F5-F1
#
_cell.length_a   1.000
_cell.length_b   1.000
_cell.length_c   1.000
_cell.angle_alpha   90.00
_cell.angle_beta   90.00
_cell.angle_gamma   90.00
#
_symmetry.space_group_name_H-M   'P 1'
#
loop_
_entity.id
_entity.type
_entity.pdbx_description
1 polymer ?
#
loop_
_entity_poly.entity_id
_entity_poly.type
_entity_poly.pdbx_seq_one_letter_code
_entity_poly.pdbx_strand_id
1 'polypeptide(L)'
;MDVPGGSVTFMFYSKANSNRKGFQCLTEPLPVAVRDLDGSKLLHSQAFHFFGTAECAEQGCVVLTTGTEPVWLPAFYAKDASKVIDPTGGGNGFLGAFVVGYQETGSVVEAAKYGHVGASFMIEQIGCPERTGEGEDERWNGCSVSGRLADYQAMLSSHWD
;
A
#
# COMPACT_ATOMS: atom_id res chain seq x y z
N MET A 1 10.49 -7.46 -36.66
CA MET A 1 9.69 -8.58 -36.11
C MET A 1 8.37 -7.98 -35.69
N ASP A 2 7.31 -8.29 -36.43
CA ASP A 2 5.94 -7.89 -36.11
C ASP A 2 5.49 -8.60 -34.85
N VAL A 3 5.03 -7.84 -33.86
CA VAL A 3 4.26 -8.35 -32.73
C VAL A 3 2.79 -8.39 -33.19
N PRO A 4 2.10 -9.54 -33.14
CA PRO A 4 0.71 -9.64 -33.58
C PRO A 4 -0.17 -8.71 -32.75
N GLY A 5 -1.20 -8.13 -33.37
CA GLY A 5 -2.10 -7.11 -32.82
C GLY A 5 -2.78 -7.48 -31.50
N GLY A 6 -2.06 -7.32 -30.39
CA GLY A 6 -2.62 -7.21 -29.05
C GLY A 6 -3.20 -5.82 -28.84
N SER A 7 -4.23 -5.70 -28.03
CA SER A 7 -4.83 -4.41 -27.74
C SER A 7 -3.85 -3.56 -26.94
N VAL A 8 -3.40 -2.45 -27.50
CA VAL A 8 -2.46 -1.55 -26.81
C VAL A 8 -3.23 -0.79 -25.76
N THR A 9 -3.18 -1.26 -24.53
CA THR A 9 -3.75 -0.56 -23.39
C THR A 9 -2.74 0.46 -22.88
N PHE A 10 -3.08 1.73 -23.00
CA PHE A 10 -2.32 2.82 -22.39
C PHE A 10 -2.86 3.10 -20.99
N MET A 11 -1.98 3.05 -19.98
CA MET A 11 -2.33 3.45 -18.64
C MET A 11 -1.97 4.92 -18.44
N PHE A 12 -2.99 5.74 -18.23
CA PHE A 12 -2.86 7.16 -17.97
C PHE A 12 -3.23 7.44 -16.51
N TYR A 13 -2.27 7.90 -15.72
CA TYR A 13 -2.55 8.47 -14.41
C TYR A 13 -3.18 9.85 -14.62
N SER A 14 -4.47 9.98 -14.31
CA SER A 14 -5.25 11.19 -14.57
C SER A 14 -5.34 12.11 -13.36
N LYS A 15 -4.30 12.23 -12.51
CA LYS A 15 -4.28 13.24 -11.43
C LYS A 15 -2.90 13.42 -10.80
N ALA A 16 -1.92 13.91 -11.56
CA ALA A 16 -0.76 14.59 -10.99
C ALA A 16 -0.15 15.51 -12.06
N ASN A 17 -0.34 16.81 -11.88
CA ASN A 17 0.38 17.90 -12.55
C ASN A 17 0.51 17.83 -14.07
N SER A 18 -0.55 18.10 -14.85
CA SER A 18 -0.55 18.63 -16.25
C SER A 18 0.49 18.11 -17.27
N ASN A 19 1.19 17.03 -16.96
CA ASN A 19 2.41 16.56 -17.59
C ASN A 19 2.26 15.04 -17.67
N ARG A 20 1.42 14.62 -18.63
CA ARG A 20 1.04 13.22 -18.82
C ARG A 20 2.29 12.39 -19.13
N LYS A 21 2.77 11.63 -18.15
CA LYS A 21 3.60 10.45 -18.42
C LYS A 21 2.65 9.26 -18.55
N GLY A 22 2.39 8.85 -19.79
CA GLY A 22 1.69 7.60 -20.07
C GLY A 22 2.67 6.43 -20.05
N PHE A 23 2.24 5.30 -19.52
CA PHE A 23 3.00 4.06 -19.63
C PHE A 23 2.29 3.16 -20.65
N GLN A 24 3.07 2.58 -21.56
CA GLN A 24 2.58 1.57 -22.49
C GLN A 24 2.74 0.21 -21.82
N CYS A 25 1.62 -0.49 -21.59
CA CYS A 25 1.67 -1.91 -21.29
C CYS A 25 2.16 -2.65 -22.54
N LEU A 26 3.28 -3.37 -22.41
CA LEU A 26 3.83 -4.19 -23.49
C LEU A 26 3.16 -5.56 -23.61
N THR A 27 2.32 -5.90 -22.63
CA THR A 27 1.56 -7.13 -22.57
C THR A 27 0.12 -6.81 -22.18
N GLU A 28 -0.81 -7.67 -22.55
CA GLU A 28 -2.16 -7.66 -21.97
C GLU A 28 -2.04 -7.75 -20.43
N PRO A 29 -2.89 -7.04 -19.66
CA PRO A 29 -2.94 -7.21 -18.20
C PRO A 29 -3.16 -8.68 -17.86
N LEU A 30 -2.38 -9.23 -16.94
CA LEU A 30 -2.58 -10.60 -16.46
C LEU A 30 -3.84 -10.62 -15.59
N PRO A 31 -4.97 -11.20 -16.04
CA PRO A 31 -6.20 -11.21 -15.27
C PRO A 31 -6.09 -12.37 -14.28
N VAL A 32 -5.49 -12.13 -13.11
CA VAL A 32 -5.43 -13.12 -12.04
C VAL A 32 -6.76 -13.14 -11.31
N ALA A 33 -7.46 -14.28 -11.36
CA ALA A 33 -8.67 -14.56 -10.62
C ALA A 33 -8.38 -15.47 -9.42
N VAL A 34 -9.26 -15.47 -8.42
CA VAL A 34 -9.14 -16.36 -7.24
C VAL A 34 -9.05 -17.84 -7.64
N ARG A 35 -9.72 -18.24 -8.74
CA ARG A 35 -9.63 -19.62 -9.28
C ARG A 35 -8.23 -20.01 -9.75
N ASP A 36 -7.39 -19.03 -10.12
CA ASP A 36 -6.02 -19.29 -10.59
C ASP A 36 -5.08 -19.63 -9.42
N LEU A 37 -5.57 -19.48 -8.18
CA LEU A 37 -4.89 -19.98 -7.00
C LEU A 37 -5.10 -21.49 -6.81
N ASP A 38 -6.06 -22.11 -7.51
CA ASP A 38 -6.40 -23.52 -7.35
C ASP A 38 -5.25 -24.45 -7.79
N GLY A 39 -4.94 -25.47 -6.99
CA GLY A 39 -3.77 -26.34 -7.16
C GLY A 39 -2.38 -25.69 -6.96
N SER A 40 -2.30 -24.38 -6.66
CA SER A 40 -1.03 -23.71 -6.42
C SER A 40 -0.56 -23.83 -4.97
N LYS A 41 0.74 -23.63 -4.71
CA LYS A 41 1.25 -23.52 -3.32
C LYS A 41 0.68 -22.30 -2.58
N LEU A 42 0.11 -21.32 -3.29
CA LEU A 42 -0.51 -20.15 -2.68
C LEU A 42 -1.77 -20.56 -1.92
N LEU A 43 -2.53 -21.56 -2.36
CA LEU A 43 -3.68 -22.11 -1.62
C LEU A 43 -3.34 -22.59 -0.20
N HIS A 44 -2.08 -22.97 0.03
CA HIS A 44 -1.58 -23.40 1.34
C HIS A 44 -0.92 -22.27 2.13
N SER A 45 -0.99 -21.03 1.64
CA SER A 45 -0.45 -19.87 2.34
C SER A 45 -1.22 -19.69 3.65
N GLN A 46 -0.48 -19.57 4.76
CA GLN A 46 -1.07 -19.37 6.08
C GLN A 46 -1.65 -17.95 6.24
N ALA A 47 -1.24 -17.03 5.37
CA ALA A 47 -1.75 -15.67 5.31
C ALA A 47 -1.83 -15.17 3.86
N PHE A 48 -2.88 -14.39 3.58
CA PHE A 48 -3.07 -13.61 2.37
C PHE A 48 -3.30 -12.14 2.73
N HIS A 49 -2.67 -11.25 1.99
CA HIS A 49 -2.95 -9.82 2.03
C HIS A 49 -3.66 -9.42 0.75
N PHE A 50 -4.86 -8.89 0.90
CA PHE A 50 -5.58 -8.31 -0.22
C PHE A 50 -5.42 -6.80 -0.15
N PHE A 51 -4.67 -6.28 -1.10
CA PHE A 51 -4.67 -4.86 -1.42
C PHE A 51 -5.91 -4.60 -2.27
N GLY A 52 -6.78 -3.70 -1.81
CA GLY A 52 -7.85 -3.20 -2.67
C GLY A 52 -7.28 -2.64 -3.98
N THR A 53 -8.12 -2.50 -5.00
CA THR A 53 -7.74 -1.74 -6.21
C THR A 53 -7.34 -0.31 -5.81
N ALA A 54 -6.64 0.41 -6.68
CA ALA A 54 -6.30 1.82 -6.41
C ALA A 54 -7.54 2.68 -6.07
N GLU A 55 -8.72 2.29 -6.55
CA GLU A 55 -10.03 2.91 -6.30
C GLU A 55 -10.60 2.62 -4.90
N CYS A 56 -10.05 1.61 -4.20
CA CYS A 56 -10.42 1.23 -2.84
C CYS A 56 -9.27 1.41 -1.86
N ALA A 57 -8.11 1.92 -2.30
CA ALA A 57 -6.92 2.07 -1.45
C ALA A 57 -7.17 3.00 -0.26
N GLU A 58 -8.11 3.95 -0.38
CA GLU A 58 -8.55 4.79 0.74
C GLU A 58 -9.28 4.01 1.86
N GLN A 59 -9.80 2.82 1.56
CA GLN A 59 -10.49 1.96 2.53
C GLN A 59 -9.50 1.14 3.36
N GLY A 60 -8.22 1.16 2.98
CA GLY A 60 -7.15 0.44 3.64
C GLY A 60 -6.96 -0.98 3.12
N CYS A 61 -6.76 -1.94 4.02
CA CYS A 61 -6.54 -3.34 3.65
C CYS A 61 -7.29 -4.32 4.57
N VAL A 62 -7.39 -5.56 4.11
CA VAL A 62 -7.86 -6.68 4.91
C VAL A 62 -6.74 -7.71 5.06
N VAL A 63 -6.50 -8.12 6.30
CA VAL A 63 -5.59 -9.20 6.66
C VAL A 63 -6.41 -10.47 6.85
N LEU A 64 -6.08 -11.49 6.06
CA LEU A 64 -6.71 -12.82 6.14
C LEU A 64 -5.63 -13.85 6.51
N THR A 65 -5.76 -14.44 7.70
CA THR A 65 -4.90 -15.54 8.16
C THR A 65 -5.75 -16.78 8.36
N THR A 66 -5.22 -17.96 8.02
CA THR A 66 -5.96 -19.21 8.16
C THR A 66 -6.33 -19.46 9.62
N GLY A 67 -7.62 -19.70 9.89
CA GLY A 67 -8.09 -20.00 11.24
C GLY A 67 -8.30 -18.78 12.15
N THR A 68 -8.21 -17.56 11.61
CA THR A 68 -8.54 -16.31 12.33
C THR A 68 -9.62 -15.53 11.60
N GLU A 69 -10.37 -14.72 12.32
CA GLU A 69 -11.30 -13.77 11.72
C GLU A 69 -10.55 -12.73 10.86
N PRO A 70 -11.16 -12.24 9.77
CA PRO A 70 -10.62 -11.14 8.98
C PRO A 70 -10.39 -9.89 9.82
N VAL A 71 -9.23 -9.24 9.65
CA VAL A 71 -8.94 -7.95 10.30
C VAL A 71 -8.91 -6.86 9.25
N TRP A 72 -9.84 -5.90 9.36
CA TRP A 72 -9.89 -4.72 8.53
C TRP A 72 -9.06 -3.61 9.16
N LEU A 73 -8.16 -3.03 8.37
CA LEU A 73 -7.32 -1.91 8.78
C LEU A 73 -7.56 -0.74 7.82
N PRO A 74 -8.08 0.41 8.30
CA PRO A 74 -8.29 1.59 7.46
C PRO A 74 -6.96 2.16 6.96
N ALA A 75 -6.99 2.92 5.86
CA ALA A 75 -5.83 3.73 5.47
C ALA A 75 -5.50 4.77 6.55
N PHE A 76 -4.24 5.21 6.62
CA PHE A 76 -3.82 6.26 7.56
C PHE A 76 -4.57 7.58 7.33
N TYR A 77 -4.84 7.92 6.06
CA TYR A 77 -5.60 9.10 5.67
C TYR A 77 -6.96 8.69 5.09
N ALA A 78 -8.00 9.45 5.44
CA ALA A 78 -9.30 9.35 4.80
C ALA A 78 -9.27 9.84 3.34
N LYS A 79 -10.26 9.43 2.55
CA LYS A 79 -10.38 9.67 1.09
C LYS A 79 -10.10 11.09 0.62
N ASP A 80 -10.47 12.10 1.41
CA ASP A 80 -10.37 13.52 1.04
C ASP A 80 -9.39 14.30 1.94
N ALA A 81 -8.48 13.59 2.62
CA ALA A 81 -7.48 14.24 3.44
C ALA A 81 -6.61 15.18 2.60
N SER A 82 -6.60 16.47 2.95
CA SER A 82 -5.84 17.51 2.22
C SER A 82 -4.33 17.28 2.18
N LYS A 83 -3.84 16.35 3.01
CA LYS A 83 -2.44 15.96 3.09
C LYS A 83 -2.06 14.88 2.07
N VAL A 84 -3.02 14.26 1.38
CA VAL A 84 -2.76 13.33 0.28
C VAL A 84 -2.58 14.14 -1.01
N ILE A 85 -1.33 14.25 -1.48
CA ILE A 85 -0.94 15.10 -2.61
C ILE A 85 -0.74 14.29 -3.89
N ASP A 86 -0.06 13.16 -3.81
CA ASP A 86 0.25 12.28 -4.94
C ASP A 86 0.22 10.82 -4.47
N PRO A 87 -0.73 9.98 -4.90
CA PRO A 87 -0.82 8.59 -4.45
C PRO A 87 0.33 7.70 -4.98
N THR A 88 1.18 8.24 -5.87
CA THR A 88 2.28 7.50 -6.48
C THR A 88 3.23 6.93 -5.44
N GLY A 89 3.49 5.63 -5.52
CA GLY A 89 4.42 4.95 -4.62
C GLY A 89 3.82 4.53 -3.28
N GLY A 90 2.56 4.90 -2.97
CA GLY A 90 1.89 4.48 -1.72
C GLY A 90 1.88 2.97 -1.52
N GLY A 91 1.58 2.19 -2.57
CA GLY A 91 1.63 0.72 -2.52
C GLY A 91 3.04 0.15 -2.30
N ASN A 92 4.07 0.76 -2.91
CA ASN A 92 5.45 0.33 -2.69
C ASN A 92 5.93 0.66 -1.27
N GLY A 93 5.58 1.86 -0.78
CA GLY A 93 5.82 2.26 0.60
C GLY A 93 5.13 1.34 1.59
N PHE A 94 3.90 0.92 1.29
CA PHE A 94 3.19 -0.09 2.08
C PHE A 94 3.98 -1.39 2.13
N LEU A 95 4.31 -1.98 0.98
CA LEU A 95 4.96 -3.30 0.94
C LEU A 95 6.34 -3.28 1.61
N GLY A 96 7.12 -2.22 1.39
CA GLY A 96 8.42 -2.06 2.05
C GLY A 96 8.28 -2.02 3.57
N ALA A 97 7.39 -1.17 4.09
CA ALA A 97 7.17 -1.06 5.53
C ALA A 97 6.50 -2.31 6.13
N PHE A 98 5.64 -2.98 5.37
CA PHE A 98 5.03 -4.25 5.77
C PHE A 98 6.09 -5.31 6.04
N VAL A 99 7.06 -5.48 5.13
CA VAL A 99 8.13 -6.49 5.31
C VAL A 99 8.96 -6.18 6.55
N VAL A 100 9.28 -4.90 6.79
CA VAL A 100 9.97 -4.47 8.01
C VAL A 100 9.13 -4.78 9.25
N GLY A 101 7.86 -4.38 9.27
CA GLY A 101 6.96 -4.64 10.41
C GLY A 101 6.78 -6.14 10.69
N TYR A 102 6.73 -6.97 9.65
CA TYR A 102 6.65 -8.42 9.81
C TYR A 102 7.96 -9.00 10.37
N GLN A 103 9.11 -8.51 9.92
CA GLN A 103 10.41 -8.92 10.46
C GLN A 103 10.55 -8.55 11.94
N GLU A 104 10.11 -7.36 12.34
CA GLU A 104 10.21 -6.88 13.71
C GLU A 104 9.23 -7.56 14.68
N THR A 105 8.02 -7.88 14.22
CA THR A 105 6.93 -8.31 15.11
C THR A 105 6.51 -9.76 14.94
N GLY A 106 6.80 -10.38 13.79
CA GLY A 106 6.24 -11.68 13.40
C GLY A 106 4.71 -11.67 13.21
N SER A 107 4.05 -10.52 13.39
CA SER A 107 2.60 -10.39 13.30
C SER A 107 2.20 -9.78 11.98
N VAL A 108 1.35 -10.49 11.26
CA VAL A 108 0.81 -10.06 9.98
C VAL A 108 -0.05 -8.79 10.12
N VAL A 109 -0.82 -8.71 11.20
CA VAL A 109 -1.67 -7.54 11.49
C VAL A 109 -0.80 -6.33 11.84
N GLU A 110 0.23 -6.49 12.67
CA GLU A 110 1.14 -5.38 12.97
C GLU A 110 1.90 -4.94 11.72
N ALA A 111 2.38 -5.88 10.91
CA ALA A 111 3.01 -5.59 9.62
C ALA A 111 2.12 -4.73 8.71
N ALA A 112 0.82 -5.00 8.66
CA ALA A 112 -0.12 -4.18 7.89
C ALA A 112 -0.26 -2.74 8.45
N LYS A 113 -0.16 -2.55 9.78
CA LYS A 113 -0.10 -1.20 10.37
C LYS A 113 1.16 -0.45 9.94
N TYR A 114 2.31 -1.11 9.93
CA TYR A 114 3.55 -0.55 9.39
C TYR A 114 3.40 -0.19 7.91
N GLY A 115 2.73 -1.05 7.13
CA GLY A 115 2.39 -0.78 5.74
C GLY A 115 1.60 0.53 5.57
N HIS A 116 0.53 0.72 6.33
CA HIS A 116 -0.24 1.97 6.27
C HIS A 116 0.59 3.20 6.65
N VAL A 117 1.47 3.07 7.63
CA VAL A 117 2.42 4.12 8.01
C VAL A 117 3.39 4.45 6.88
N GLY A 118 4.02 3.43 6.26
CA GLY A 118 4.94 3.61 5.13
C GLY A 118 4.27 4.26 3.93
N ALA A 119 3.05 3.83 3.60
CA ALA A 119 2.24 4.45 2.55
C ALA A 119 1.94 5.93 2.86
N SER A 120 1.66 6.26 4.12
CA SER A 120 1.32 7.64 4.52
C SER A 120 2.42 8.64 4.18
N PHE A 121 3.69 8.28 4.31
CA PHE A 121 4.80 9.18 3.97
C PHE A 121 4.92 9.39 2.47
N MET A 122 4.74 8.34 1.67
CA MET A 122 4.85 8.40 0.21
C MET A 122 3.82 9.35 -0.39
N ILE A 123 2.60 9.34 0.13
CA ILE A 123 1.48 10.04 -0.52
C ILE A 123 1.35 11.52 -0.14
N GLU A 124 2.18 12.00 0.79
CA GLU A 124 2.17 13.38 1.29
C GLU A 124 2.81 14.40 0.34
N GLN A 125 3.52 13.95 -0.69
CA GLN A 125 4.26 14.80 -1.61
C GLN A 125 4.48 14.16 -2.96
N ILE A 126 4.94 14.94 -3.94
CA ILE A 126 5.37 14.41 -5.24
C ILE A 126 6.78 13.85 -5.09
N GLY A 127 6.93 12.57 -5.43
CA GLY A 127 8.20 11.86 -5.34
C GLY A 127 8.44 11.21 -3.97
N CYS A 128 9.68 10.78 -3.71
CA CYS A 128 10.01 10.12 -2.45
C CYS A 128 9.92 11.09 -1.27
N PRO A 129 9.56 10.61 -0.07
CA PRO A 129 9.55 11.41 1.16
C PRO A 129 10.91 12.07 1.44
N GLU A 130 10.89 13.21 2.11
CA GLU A 130 12.11 13.88 2.54
C GLU A 130 12.62 13.25 3.84
N ARG A 131 13.81 12.65 3.79
CA ARG A 131 14.50 12.11 4.95
C ARG A 131 15.47 13.15 5.51
N THR A 132 15.33 13.44 6.79
CA THR A 132 16.23 14.32 7.55
C THR A 132 16.67 13.66 8.85
N GLY A 133 17.88 13.96 9.33
CA GLY A 133 18.42 13.32 10.53
C GLY A 133 18.83 11.86 10.30
N GLU A 134 19.33 11.21 11.36
CA GLU A 134 19.78 9.82 11.35
C GLU A 134 19.50 9.16 12.72
N GLY A 135 19.41 7.83 12.75
CA GLY A 135 19.17 7.08 13.99
C GLY A 135 17.87 7.48 14.67
N GLU A 136 17.95 7.83 15.96
CA GLU A 136 16.78 8.24 16.76
C GLU A 136 16.19 9.59 16.32
N ASP A 137 16.98 10.44 15.66
CA ASP A 137 16.54 11.73 15.12
C ASP A 137 16.02 11.64 13.69
N GLU A 138 15.99 10.43 13.10
CA GLU A 138 15.51 10.23 11.74
C GLU A 138 14.03 10.62 11.60
N ARG A 139 13.77 11.49 10.63
CA ARG A 139 12.44 12.00 10.29
C ARG A 139 12.18 11.87 8.81
N TRP A 140 10.93 11.56 8.51
CA TRP A 140 10.37 11.45 7.17
C TRP A 140 9.23 12.47 7.08
N ASN A 141 9.33 13.41 6.14
CA ASN A 141 8.41 14.56 6.05
C ASN A 141 8.22 15.27 7.41
N GLY A 142 9.29 15.38 8.20
CA GLY A 142 9.30 16.01 9.53
C GLY A 142 8.79 15.16 10.70
N CYS A 143 8.22 13.97 10.46
CA CYS A 143 7.74 13.06 11.51
C CYS A 143 8.66 11.86 11.70
N SER A 144 8.79 11.35 12.92
CA SER A 144 9.41 10.05 13.16
C SER A 144 8.44 8.92 12.75
N VAL A 145 9.00 7.78 12.33
CA VAL A 145 8.21 6.59 11.99
C VAL A 145 7.46 6.06 13.22
N SER A 146 8.11 6.05 14.38
CA SER A 146 7.50 5.63 15.65
C SER A 146 6.33 6.52 16.06
N GLY A 147 6.47 7.85 15.90
CA GLY A 147 5.38 8.79 16.17
C GLY A 147 4.19 8.57 15.24
N ARG A 148 4.45 8.39 13.93
CA ARG A 148 3.42 8.10 12.93
C ARG A 148 2.68 6.78 13.23
N LEU A 149 3.39 5.76 13.69
CA LEU A 149 2.79 4.49 14.10
C LEU A 149 1.93 4.64 15.34
N ALA A 150 2.36 5.42 16.33
CA ALA A 150 1.56 5.72 17.52
C ALA A 150 0.27 6.48 17.17
N ASP A 151 0.35 7.47 16.28
CA ASP A 151 -0.82 8.20 15.77
C ASP A 151 -1.82 7.25 15.10
N TYR A 152 -1.31 6.35 14.26
CA TYR A 152 -2.13 5.35 13.58
C TYR A 152 -2.80 4.39 14.58
N GLN A 153 -2.07 3.90 15.57
CA GLN A 153 -2.62 3.02 16.61
C GLN A 153 -3.70 3.72 17.44
N ALA A 154 -3.47 4.99 17.82
CA ALA A 154 -4.47 5.78 18.53
C ALA A 154 -5.74 5.99 17.68
N MET A 155 -5.59 6.22 16.38
CA MET A 155 -6.72 6.31 15.45
C MET A 155 -7.53 5.00 15.42
N LEU A 156 -6.88 3.84 15.35
CA LEU A 156 -7.57 2.53 15.37
C LEU A 156 -8.38 2.32 16.65
N SER A 157 -7.83 2.72 17.80
CA SER A 157 -8.55 2.64 19.07
C SER A 157 -9.80 3.52 19.09
N SER A 158 -9.75 4.71 18.48
CA SER A 158 -10.89 5.63 18.43
C SER A 158 -12.00 5.26 17.44
N HIS A 159 -11.71 4.43 16.44
CA HIS A 159 -12.67 4.03 15.40
C HIS A 159 -13.52 2.80 15.80
N TRP A 160 -13.22 2.16 16.93
CA TRP A 160 -13.87 0.93 17.38
C TRP A 160 -14.47 1.02 18.80
N ASP A 161 -14.59 2.24 19.34
CA ASP A 161 -15.46 2.58 20.48
C ASP A 161 -16.81 3.10 19.96
#